data_AF-A0A7L1DKW8-F1
#
_entry.id   AF-A0A7L1DKW8-F1
#
_cell.length_a   1.000
_cell.length_b   1.000
_cell.length_c   1.000
_cell.angle_alpha   90.00
_cell.angle_beta   90.00
_cell.angle_gamma   90.00
#
_symmetry.space_group_name_H-M   'P 1'
#
loop_
_entity.id
_entity.type
_entity.pdbx_description
1 polymer ?
#
loop_
_entity_poly.entity_id
_entity_poly.type
_entity_poly.pdbx_seq_one_letter_code
_entity_poly.pdbx_strand_id
1 'polypeptide(L)'
;PNQVNFPMCTIASMPRLPEHCIEYVRILQWPKEQPFGDGVPLDGDDPDHIQWIYQKSLERASQFNIKGVTYRLTQGVVKRIIPAVASTNAVIAAVCATEVFKIATSAYVPLNNYLVFNDVDGLYTYTFEAERKENCPACSQLPQNIEISPSAKLQEILDYLTNNASLQMKSPAITATMYGGNKTLYLQTVASIEERTRPNLSKTLK
;
A
#
# COMPACT_ATOMS: atom_id res chain seq x y z
N PRO A 1 -10.51 -2.81 2.18
CA PRO A 1 -10.95 -2.15 0.93
C PRO A 1 -9.82 -2.26 -0.11
N ASN A 2 -10.16 -2.41 -1.39
CA ASN A 2 -9.13 -2.48 -2.45
C ASN A 2 -8.43 -1.13 -2.57
N GLN A 3 -7.10 -1.13 -2.60
CA GLN A 3 -6.33 0.09 -2.80
C GLN A 3 -6.59 0.63 -4.21
N VAL A 4 -6.97 1.90 -4.31
CA VAL A 4 -7.15 2.55 -5.61
C VAL A 4 -5.76 2.78 -6.22
N ASN A 5 -5.48 2.05 -7.29
CA ASN A 5 -4.29 2.20 -8.11
C ASN A 5 -4.71 2.44 -9.56
N PHE A 6 -4.27 3.55 -10.15
CA PHE A 6 -4.64 3.92 -11.50
C PHE A 6 -3.71 3.22 -12.51
N PRO A 7 -4.23 2.55 -13.55
CA PRO A 7 -3.38 1.91 -14.55
C PRO A 7 -2.50 2.92 -15.29
N MET A 8 -1.21 2.61 -15.47
CA MET A 8 -0.25 3.49 -16.14
C MET A 8 -0.68 3.91 -17.54
N CYS A 9 -1.29 3.01 -18.33
CA CYS A 9 -1.78 3.33 -19.67
C CYS A 9 -2.89 4.40 -19.65
N THR A 10 -3.76 4.37 -18.64
CA THR A 10 -4.82 5.37 -18.45
C THR A 10 -4.23 6.70 -18.02
N ILE A 11 -3.29 6.70 -17.06
CA ILE A 11 -2.62 7.91 -16.59
C ILE A 11 -1.86 8.58 -17.74
N ALA A 12 -1.09 7.82 -18.51
CA ALA A 12 -0.21 8.34 -19.54
C ALA A 12 -0.95 8.79 -20.81
N SER A 13 -1.89 7.99 -21.31
CA SER A 13 -2.42 8.16 -22.68
C SER A 13 -3.91 8.50 -22.74
N MET A 14 -4.72 8.06 -21.78
CA MET A 14 -6.18 8.18 -21.85
C MET A 14 -6.79 8.64 -20.51
N PRO A 15 -6.46 9.85 -20.03
CA PRO A 15 -7.06 10.38 -18.81
C PRO A 15 -8.56 10.62 -19.00
N ARG A 16 -9.34 10.45 -17.93
CA ARG A 16 -10.82 10.54 -17.94
C ARG A 16 -11.36 11.28 -16.73
N LEU A 17 -10.67 11.19 -15.60
CA LEU A 17 -11.00 11.82 -14.34
C LEU A 17 -9.94 12.87 -13.99
N PRO A 18 -10.29 13.92 -13.22
CA PRO A 18 -9.31 14.93 -12.79
C PRO A 18 -8.16 14.32 -11.97
N GLU A 19 -8.41 13.24 -11.23
CA GLU A 19 -7.41 12.46 -10.50
C GLU A 19 -6.34 11.86 -11.44
N HIS A 20 -6.71 11.48 -12.68
CA HIS A 20 -5.74 10.95 -13.65
C HIS A 20 -4.76 12.03 -14.13
N CYS A 21 -5.23 13.28 -14.22
CA CYS A 21 -4.40 14.42 -14.58
C CYS A 21 -3.40 14.72 -13.45
N ILE A 22 -3.88 14.75 -12.21
CA ILE A 22 -3.04 15.01 -11.03
C ILE A 22 -2.01 13.90 -10.84
N GLU A 23 -2.44 12.62 -10.93
CA GLU A 23 -1.54 11.49 -10.74
C GLU A 23 -0.43 11.50 -11.80
N TYR A 24 -0.72 11.81 -13.07
CA TYR A 24 0.32 11.96 -14.09
C TYR A 24 1.36 13.01 -13.75
N VAL A 25 0.91 14.18 -13.30
CA VAL A 25 1.84 15.25 -12.96
C VAL A 25 2.75 14.80 -11.81
N ARG A 26 2.17 14.15 -10.81
CA ARG A 26 2.87 13.58 -9.66
C ARG A 26 3.88 12.47 -10.03
N ILE A 27 3.46 11.48 -10.81
CA ILE A 27 4.26 10.25 -11.04
C ILE A 27 5.12 10.27 -12.31
N LEU A 28 4.79 11.12 -13.29
CA LEU A 28 5.49 11.17 -14.57
C LEU A 28 6.11 12.54 -14.85
N GLN A 29 5.37 13.63 -14.68
CA GLN A 29 5.87 14.96 -15.04
C GLN A 29 6.88 15.51 -14.03
N TRP A 30 6.63 15.34 -12.73
CA TRP A 30 7.52 15.80 -11.67
C TRP A 30 8.92 15.18 -11.78
N PRO A 31 9.08 13.83 -11.87
CA PRO A 31 10.42 13.24 -12.01
C PRO A 31 11.15 13.64 -13.29
N LYS A 32 10.39 14.00 -14.34
CA LYS A 32 10.93 14.41 -15.64
C LYS A 32 11.43 15.85 -15.66
N GLU A 33 10.67 16.77 -15.07
CA GLU A 33 10.97 18.21 -15.13
C GLU A 33 11.80 18.71 -13.94
N GLN A 34 11.82 17.97 -12.83
CA GLN A 34 12.55 18.32 -11.60
C GLN A 34 12.37 19.81 -11.22
N PRO A 35 11.11 20.26 -11.05
CA PRO A 35 10.75 21.69 -11.08
C PRO A 35 11.38 22.55 -9.97
N PHE A 36 11.84 21.91 -8.89
CA PHE A 36 12.45 22.58 -7.73
C PHE A 36 13.94 22.24 -7.58
N GLY A 37 14.57 21.69 -8.62
CA GLY A 37 16.00 21.38 -8.66
C GLY A 37 16.31 19.88 -8.70
N ASP A 38 17.52 19.56 -9.15
CA ASP A 38 17.91 18.19 -9.39
C ASP A 38 17.90 17.35 -8.11
N GLY A 39 17.14 16.26 -8.13
CA GLY A 39 17.01 15.36 -6.98
C GLY A 39 16.08 15.82 -5.87
N VAL A 40 15.39 16.96 -5.99
CA VAL A 40 14.38 17.40 -5.01
C VAL A 40 13.12 16.53 -5.13
N PRO A 41 12.78 15.70 -4.12
CA PRO A 41 11.60 14.87 -4.16
C PRO A 41 10.33 15.73 -4.01
N LEU A 42 9.22 15.22 -4.54
CA LEU A 42 7.92 15.82 -4.28
C LEU A 42 7.56 15.73 -2.79
N ASP A 43 7.54 16.87 -2.14
CA ASP A 43 6.91 17.04 -0.82
C ASP A 43 5.43 17.39 -0.99
N GLY A 44 4.54 16.57 -0.42
CA GLY A 44 3.10 16.84 -0.45
C GLY A 44 2.68 17.93 0.52
N ASP A 45 3.47 18.20 1.57
CA ASP A 45 3.18 19.20 2.60
C ASP A 45 3.67 20.61 2.21
N ASP A 46 4.56 20.70 1.22
CA ASP A 46 5.03 21.96 0.66
C ASP A 46 3.95 22.63 -0.22
N PRO A 47 3.47 23.85 0.13
CA PRO A 47 2.45 24.55 -0.63
C PRO A 47 2.87 24.89 -2.06
N ASP A 48 4.15 25.19 -2.30
CA ASP A 48 4.69 25.57 -3.61
C ASP A 48 4.76 24.35 -4.53
N HIS A 49 5.17 23.20 -3.99
CA HIS A 49 5.12 21.93 -4.72
C HIS A 49 3.70 21.56 -5.15
N ILE A 50 2.74 21.65 -4.23
CA ILE A 50 1.33 21.37 -4.52
C ILE A 50 0.77 22.39 -5.53
N GLN A 51 1.14 23.66 -5.41
CA GLN A 51 0.72 24.70 -6.35
C GLN A 51 1.24 24.43 -7.76
N TRP A 52 2.49 23.98 -7.90
CA TRP A 52 3.05 23.58 -9.17
C TRP A 52 2.30 22.39 -9.77
N ILE A 53 2.02 21.36 -8.97
CA ILE A 53 1.24 20.19 -9.43
C ILE A 53 -0.14 20.61 -9.87
N TYR A 54 -0.82 21.46 -9.10
CA TYR A 54 -2.15 21.97 -9.42
C TYR A 54 -2.16 22.69 -10.78
N GLN A 55 -1.18 23.57 -11.02
CA GLN A 55 -1.08 24.32 -12.28
C GLN A 55 -0.85 23.39 -13.49
N LYS A 56 0.09 22.44 -13.39
CA LYS A 56 0.32 21.45 -14.46
C LYS A 56 -0.85 20.51 -14.67
N SER A 57 -1.57 20.20 -13.59
CA SER A 57 -2.78 19.37 -13.67
C SER A 57 -3.90 20.08 -14.42
N LEU A 58 -4.05 21.40 -14.24
CA LEU A 58 -5.00 22.22 -15.01
C LEU A 58 -4.65 22.26 -16.49
N GLU A 59 -3.38 22.49 -16.83
CA GLU A 59 -2.90 22.47 -18.22
C GLU A 59 -3.23 21.14 -18.90
N ARG A 60 -2.92 20.03 -18.22
CA ARG A 60 -3.21 18.69 -18.73
C ARG A 60 -4.71 18.41 -18.82
N ALA A 61 -5.48 18.77 -17.81
CA ALA A 61 -6.93 18.59 -17.84
C ALA A 61 -7.58 19.37 -18.99
N SER A 62 -7.09 20.59 -19.28
CA SER A 62 -7.54 21.39 -20.41
C SER A 62 -7.26 20.72 -21.76
N GLN A 63 -6.11 20.06 -21.93
CA GLN A 63 -5.78 19.33 -23.17
C GLN A 63 -6.76 18.20 -23.49
N PHE A 64 -7.32 17.57 -22.45
CA PHE A 64 -8.26 16.45 -22.57
C PHE A 64 -9.71 16.87 -22.29
N ASN A 65 -10.00 18.17 -22.17
CA ASN A 65 -11.33 18.71 -21.81
C ASN A 65 -11.92 18.13 -20.51
N ILE A 66 -11.07 17.82 -19.53
CA ILE A 66 -11.45 17.29 -18.22
C ILE A 66 -11.67 18.47 -17.26
N LYS A 67 -12.82 18.47 -16.56
CA LYS A 67 -13.14 19.47 -15.53
C LYS A 67 -12.97 18.88 -14.13
N GLY A 68 -12.98 19.73 -13.11
CA GLY A 68 -13.00 19.30 -11.70
C GLY A 68 -11.63 19.24 -11.01
N VAL A 69 -10.54 19.64 -11.69
CA VAL A 69 -9.25 19.84 -11.02
C VAL A 69 -9.35 21.06 -10.10
N THR A 70 -9.18 20.82 -8.81
CA THR A 70 -9.17 21.86 -7.77
C THR A 70 -7.96 21.68 -6.87
N TYR A 71 -7.49 22.74 -6.22
CA TYR A 71 -6.37 22.67 -5.29
C TYR A 71 -6.59 21.62 -4.18
N ARG A 72 -7.82 21.57 -3.64
CA ARG A 72 -8.23 20.57 -2.62
C ARG A 72 -8.13 19.13 -3.15
N LEU A 73 -8.58 18.89 -4.40
CA LEU A 73 -8.45 17.56 -5.01
C LEU A 73 -6.98 17.21 -5.27
N THR A 74 -6.16 18.17 -5.69
CA THR A 74 -4.71 17.99 -5.86
C THR A 74 -4.06 17.54 -4.56
N GLN A 75 -4.32 18.22 -3.45
CA GLN A 75 -3.85 17.79 -2.13
C GLN A 75 -4.35 16.39 -1.76
N GLY A 76 -5.64 16.12 -2.01
CA GLY A 76 -6.27 14.83 -1.77
C GLY A 76 -5.57 13.67 -2.47
N VAL A 77 -5.29 13.82 -3.77
CA VAL A 77 -4.63 12.81 -4.59
C VAL A 77 -3.15 12.66 -4.23
N VAL A 78 -2.42 13.77 -4.06
CA VAL A 78 -0.97 13.75 -3.77
C VAL A 78 -0.68 13.11 -2.42
N LYS A 79 -1.41 13.52 -1.37
CA LYS A 79 -1.22 13.01 0.00
C LYS A 79 -2.01 11.73 0.28
N ARG A 80 -2.87 11.29 -0.63
CA ARG A 80 -3.85 10.20 -0.42
C ARG A 80 -4.68 10.43 0.84
N ILE A 81 -5.23 11.65 0.99
CA ILE A 81 -5.94 12.10 2.19
C ILE A 81 -7.16 11.22 2.45
N ILE A 82 -7.28 10.70 3.67
CA ILE A 82 -8.49 10.06 4.19
C ILE A 82 -9.25 11.12 5.00
N PRO A 83 -10.50 11.46 4.64
CA PRO A 83 -11.31 12.40 5.43
C PRO A 83 -11.45 11.92 6.88
N ALA A 84 -11.26 12.82 7.84
CA ALA A 84 -11.29 12.50 9.25
C ALA A 84 -12.06 13.57 10.05
N VAL A 85 -12.80 13.13 11.06
CA VAL A 85 -13.53 13.98 12.02
C VAL A 85 -13.29 13.47 13.45
N ALA A 86 -13.43 14.35 14.43
CA ALA A 86 -13.15 14.01 15.83
C ALA A 86 -14.13 12.97 16.40
N SER A 87 -15.41 12.99 15.98
CA SER A 87 -16.46 12.10 16.48
C SER A 87 -16.14 10.62 16.26
N THR A 88 -15.79 10.23 15.04
CA THR A 88 -15.46 8.83 14.71
C THR A 88 -14.24 8.35 15.49
N ASN A 89 -13.21 9.19 15.62
CA ASN A 89 -12.03 8.87 16.42
C ASN A 89 -12.36 8.70 17.91
N ALA A 90 -13.23 9.57 18.46
CA ALA A 90 -13.66 9.48 19.84
C ALA A 90 -14.43 8.18 20.13
N VAL A 91 -15.34 7.78 19.23
CA VAL A 91 -16.10 6.52 19.36
C VAL A 91 -15.17 5.31 19.36
N ILE A 92 -14.26 5.20 18.37
CA ILE A 92 -13.34 4.06 18.28
C ILE A 92 -12.37 4.05 19.46
N ALA A 93 -11.82 5.20 19.85
CA ALA A 93 -10.92 5.30 20.99
C ALA A 93 -11.61 4.91 22.31
N ALA A 94 -12.88 5.28 22.51
CA ALA A 94 -13.65 4.91 23.69
C ALA A 94 -13.84 3.38 23.79
N VAL A 95 -14.15 2.71 22.67
CA VAL A 95 -14.24 1.24 22.62
C VAL A 95 -12.88 0.62 22.97
N CYS A 96 -11.80 1.05 22.32
CA CYS A 96 -10.46 0.52 22.59
C CYS A 96 -10.04 0.71 24.05
N ALA A 97 -10.23 1.90 24.62
CA ALA A 97 -9.89 2.18 26.02
C ALA A 97 -10.72 1.33 27.00
N THR A 98 -11.99 1.10 26.69
CA THR A 98 -12.86 0.23 27.47
C THR A 98 -12.34 -1.21 27.45
N GLU A 99 -11.94 -1.73 26.29
CA GLU A 99 -11.38 -3.08 26.18
C GLU A 99 -10.02 -3.22 26.89
N VAL A 100 -9.17 -2.19 26.82
CA VAL A 100 -7.93 -2.15 27.61
C VAL A 100 -8.22 -2.22 29.10
N PHE A 101 -9.22 -1.48 29.59
CA PHE A 101 -9.61 -1.52 31.00
C PHE A 101 -10.13 -2.91 31.41
N LYS A 102 -10.98 -3.53 30.60
CA LYS A 102 -11.49 -4.89 30.86
C LYS A 102 -10.37 -5.90 30.95
N ILE A 103 -9.42 -5.87 30.01
CA ILE A 103 -8.26 -6.78 29.98
C ILE A 103 -7.35 -6.55 31.19
N ALA A 104 -7.08 -5.30 31.55
CA ALA A 104 -6.16 -4.97 32.64
C ALA A 104 -6.70 -5.34 34.04
N THR A 105 -8.03 -5.30 34.21
CA THR A 105 -8.67 -5.45 35.52
C THR A 105 -9.42 -6.77 35.69
N SER A 106 -9.64 -7.50 34.60
CA SER A 106 -10.56 -8.64 34.54
C SER A 106 -11.98 -8.30 35.04
N ALA A 107 -12.38 -7.02 35.00
CA ALA A 107 -13.69 -6.58 35.49
C ALA A 107 -14.84 -7.14 34.65
N TYR A 108 -14.61 -7.35 33.35
CA TYR A 108 -15.58 -7.94 32.41
C TYR A 108 -14.86 -8.80 31.36
N VAL A 109 -15.63 -9.64 30.66
CA VAL A 109 -15.16 -10.37 29.48
C VAL A 109 -14.82 -9.37 28.36
N PRO A 110 -13.62 -9.45 27.75
CA PRO A 110 -13.26 -8.60 26.61
C PRO A 110 -14.12 -8.86 25.38
N LEU A 111 -14.18 -7.87 24.49
CA LEU A 111 -14.80 -7.95 23.18
C LEU A 111 -14.18 -9.10 22.37
N ASN A 112 -15.04 -9.86 21.71
CA ASN A 112 -14.63 -10.99 20.88
C ASN A 112 -14.18 -10.50 19.48
N ASN A 113 -12.99 -9.91 19.46
CA ASN A 113 -12.12 -9.55 18.34
C ASN A 113 -12.53 -8.47 17.33
N TYR A 114 -13.81 -8.30 16.93
CA TYR A 114 -14.14 -7.33 15.88
C TYR A 114 -15.42 -6.52 16.14
N LEU A 115 -15.32 -5.22 15.85
CA LEU A 115 -16.44 -4.28 15.83
C LEU A 115 -16.32 -3.36 14.62
N VAL A 116 -17.43 -3.17 13.90
CA VAL A 116 -17.59 -2.19 12.82
C VAL A 116 -18.50 -1.07 13.32
N PHE A 117 -18.16 0.18 13.00
CA PHE A 117 -18.97 1.38 13.27
C PHE A 117 -19.20 2.15 11.98
N ASN A 118 -20.43 2.62 11.76
CA ASN A 118 -20.80 3.48 10.64
C ASN A 118 -21.89 4.47 11.09
N ASP A 119 -21.71 5.75 10.79
CA ASP A 119 -22.60 6.86 11.14
C ASP A 119 -23.08 7.69 9.94
N VAL A 120 -23.00 7.13 8.71
CA VAL A 120 -23.48 7.81 7.49
C VAL A 120 -25.02 7.88 7.46
N ASP A 121 -25.71 6.83 7.89
CA ASP A 121 -27.17 6.76 8.00
C ASP A 121 -27.56 6.29 9.40
N GLY A 122 -27.91 7.23 10.27
CA GLY A 122 -28.12 6.97 11.69
C GLY A 122 -26.83 6.52 12.40
N LEU A 123 -26.96 5.62 13.39
CA LEU A 123 -25.83 5.01 14.08
C LEU A 123 -25.92 3.50 13.93
N TYR A 124 -24.90 2.90 13.36
CA TYR A 124 -24.82 1.45 13.14
C TYR A 124 -23.52 0.88 13.70
N THR A 125 -23.68 -0.20 14.48
CA THR A 125 -22.55 -1.01 14.95
C THR A 125 -22.82 -2.49 14.70
N TYR A 126 -21.79 -3.22 14.29
CA TYR A 126 -21.85 -4.67 14.13
C TYR A 126 -20.65 -5.32 14.80
N THR A 127 -20.92 -6.29 15.67
CA THR A 127 -19.88 -7.05 16.39
C THR A 127 -19.96 -8.50 15.96
N PHE A 128 -18.82 -9.11 15.67
CA PHE A 128 -18.73 -10.51 15.28
C PHE A 128 -17.36 -11.06 15.65
N GLU A 129 -17.27 -12.37 15.81
CA GLU A 129 -16.00 -13.08 16.00
C GLU A 129 -15.42 -13.45 14.64
N ALA A 130 -14.35 -12.77 14.24
CA ALA A 130 -13.54 -13.14 13.09
C ALA A 130 -12.80 -14.45 13.37
N GLU A 131 -12.95 -15.43 12.47
CA GLU A 131 -12.27 -16.71 12.60
C GLU A 131 -10.75 -16.59 12.38
N ARG A 132 -9.98 -17.31 13.19
CA ARG A 132 -8.53 -17.43 12.99
C ARG A 132 -8.27 -18.33 11.78
N LYS A 133 -7.60 -17.79 10.76
CA LYS A 133 -7.08 -18.59 9.65
C LYS A 133 -6.00 -19.56 10.15
N GLU A 134 -6.23 -20.86 10.00
CA GLU A 134 -5.30 -21.91 10.44
C GLU A 134 -3.94 -21.82 9.74
N ASN A 135 -3.95 -21.45 8.46
CA ASN A 135 -2.77 -21.27 7.62
C ASN A 135 -2.28 -19.81 7.57
N CYS A 136 -2.49 -19.02 8.62
CA CYS A 136 -2.04 -17.63 8.63
C CYS A 136 -0.50 -17.53 8.56
N PRO A 137 0.09 -16.82 7.59
CA PRO A 137 1.55 -16.67 7.47
C PRO A 137 2.21 -15.95 8.65
N ALA A 138 1.42 -15.27 9.51
CA ALA A 138 1.93 -14.51 10.65
C ALA A 138 1.75 -15.22 12.00
N CYS A 139 0.57 -15.80 12.27
CA CYS A 139 0.26 -16.37 13.59
C CYS A 139 0.11 -17.90 13.59
N SER A 140 0.24 -18.59 12.45
CA SER A 140 0.37 -20.05 12.44
C SER A 140 1.79 -20.45 12.83
N GLN A 141 1.93 -21.60 13.51
CA GLN A 141 3.23 -22.12 13.94
C GLN A 141 3.93 -22.97 12.88
N LEU A 142 3.23 -23.31 11.81
CA LEU A 142 3.74 -24.17 10.75
C LEU A 142 4.18 -23.31 9.55
N PRO A 143 5.32 -23.65 8.91
CA PRO A 143 5.69 -23.04 7.66
C PRO A 143 4.59 -23.17 6.60
N GLN A 144 4.47 -22.16 5.75
CA GLN A 144 3.55 -22.21 4.62
C GLN A 144 4.13 -23.11 3.53
N ASN A 145 3.32 -24.06 3.07
CA ASN A 145 3.70 -24.93 1.96
C ASN A 145 3.49 -24.20 0.64
N ILE A 146 4.51 -24.23 -0.22
CA ILE A 146 4.47 -23.66 -1.57
C ILE A 146 4.70 -24.80 -2.57
N GLU A 147 3.78 -24.96 -3.52
CA GLU A 147 3.87 -25.95 -4.58
C GLU A 147 4.44 -25.29 -5.84
N ILE A 148 5.70 -25.61 -6.16
CA ILE A 148 6.40 -24.99 -7.28
C ILE A 148 7.14 -26.09 -8.06
N SER A 149 7.10 -26.00 -9.39
CA SER A 149 7.86 -26.91 -10.26
C SER A 149 9.37 -26.74 -10.02
N PRO A 150 10.17 -27.83 -10.01
CA PRO A 150 11.63 -27.72 -9.97
C PRO A 150 12.24 -26.91 -11.12
N SER A 151 11.51 -26.79 -12.25
CA SER A 151 11.91 -25.98 -13.40
C SER A 151 11.52 -24.51 -13.30
N ALA A 152 10.78 -24.12 -12.26
CA ALA A 152 10.37 -22.73 -12.06
C ALA A 152 11.57 -21.85 -11.76
N LYS A 153 11.49 -20.58 -12.16
CA LYS A 153 12.49 -19.57 -11.83
C LYS A 153 12.25 -19.00 -10.44
N LEU A 154 13.31 -18.48 -9.81
CA LEU A 154 13.19 -17.75 -8.54
C LEU A 154 12.26 -16.53 -8.66
N GLN A 155 12.19 -15.90 -9.85
CA GLN A 155 11.24 -14.83 -10.14
C GLN A 155 9.78 -15.25 -9.91
N GLU A 156 9.40 -16.48 -10.27
CA GLU A 156 8.02 -16.97 -10.12
C GLU A 156 7.62 -17.06 -8.64
N ILE A 157 8.57 -17.41 -7.76
CA ILE A 157 8.35 -17.39 -6.31
C ILE A 157 8.16 -15.96 -5.81
N LEU A 158 9.01 -15.04 -6.27
CA LEU A 158 8.92 -13.63 -5.88
C LEU A 158 7.57 -13.03 -6.28
N ASP A 159 7.11 -13.34 -7.49
CA ASP A 159 5.82 -12.90 -8.01
C ASP A 159 4.66 -13.52 -7.21
N TYR A 160 4.77 -14.79 -6.81
CA TYR A 160 3.79 -15.43 -5.92
C TYR A 160 3.70 -14.72 -4.56
N LEU A 161 4.83 -14.46 -3.91
CA LEU A 161 4.86 -13.78 -2.60
C LEU A 161 4.28 -12.36 -2.66
N THR A 162 4.47 -11.69 -3.80
CA THR A 162 4.04 -10.29 -4.02
C THR A 162 2.57 -10.20 -4.40
N ASN A 163 2.10 -11.06 -5.32
CA ASN A 163 0.79 -10.92 -5.94
C ASN A 163 -0.29 -11.79 -5.28
N ASN A 164 0.08 -12.82 -4.50
CA ASN A 164 -0.90 -13.65 -3.83
C ASN A 164 -1.70 -12.84 -2.80
N ALA A 165 -3.03 -12.87 -2.91
CA ALA A 165 -3.94 -12.13 -2.05
C ALA A 165 -3.83 -12.49 -0.55
N SER A 166 -3.32 -13.67 -0.19
CA SER A 166 -3.09 -14.05 1.21
C SER A 166 -1.80 -13.48 1.81
N LEU A 167 -0.85 -13.05 0.97
CA LEU A 167 0.49 -12.63 1.39
C LEU A 167 0.74 -11.14 1.12
N GLN A 168 0.52 -10.68 -0.12
CA GLN A 168 0.65 -9.29 -0.59
C GLN A 168 1.93 -8.59 -0.10
N MET A 169 3.07 -9.28 -0.15
CA MET A 169 4.34 -8.74 0.34
C MET A 169 4.84 -7.63 -0.59
N LYS A 170 5.29 -6.50 -0.04
CA LYS A 170 5.71 -5.33 -0.84
C LYS A 170 7.02 -5.55 -1.61
N SER A 171 8.05 -6.02 -0.90
CA SER A 171 9.40 -6.26 -1.44
C SER A 171 10.03 -7.44 -0.69
N PRO A 172 9.54 -8.67 -0.91
CA PRO A 172 9.99 -9.83 -0.15
C PRO A 172 11.47 -10.15 -0.39
N ALA A 173 12.11 -10.66 0.66
CA ALA A 173 13.49 -11.15 0.64
C ALA A 173 13.48 -12.67 0.78
N ILE A 174 14.26 -13.36 -0.04
CA ILE A 174 14.30 -14.82 -0.04
C ILE A 174 15.70 -15.29 0.35
N THR A 175 15.77 -16.09 1.40
CA THR A 175 16.99 -16.72 1.90
C THR A 175 16.75 -18.21 2.11
N ALA A 176 17.77 -19.04 1.92
CA ALA A 176 17.70 -20.47 2.17
C ALA A 176 19.01 -20.98 2.79
N THR A 177 18.94 -22.08 3.52
CA THR A 177 20.12 -22.77 4.03
C THR A 177 20.69 -23.66 2.93
N MET A 178 21.93 -23.41 2.52
CA MET A 178 22.65 -24.19 1.51
C MET A 178 24.06 -24.51 2.02
N TYR A 179 24.52 -25.74 1.83
CA TYR A 179 25.89 -26.17 2.22
C TYR A 179 26.27 -25.83 3.68
N GLY A 180 25.30 -25.93 4.61
CA GLY A 180 25.53 -25.66 6.03
C GLY A 180 25.53 -24.18 6.45
N GLY A 181 25.25 -23.25 5.54
CA GLY A 181 25.15 -21.82 5.83
C GLY A 181 23.91 -21.15 5.24
N ASN A 182 23.53 -19.98 5.75
CA ASN A 182 22.44 -19.20 5.19
C ASN A 182 22.93 -18.42 3.96
N LYS A 183 22.20 -18.58 2.85
CA LYS A 183 22.49 -17.91 1.58
C LYS A 183 21.32 -17.02 1.20
N THR A 184 21.63 -15.78 0.83
CA THR A 184 20.65 -14.87 0.25
C THR A 184 20.42 -15.23 -1.21
N LEU A 185 19.18 -15.58 -1.56
CA LEU A 185 18.79 -15.89 -2.92
C LEU A 185 18.46 -14.60 -3.68
N TYR A 186 17.68 -13.71 -3.05
CA TYR A 186 17.34 -12.39 -3.57
C TYR A 186 16.95 -11.41 -2.46
N LEU A 187 17.39 -10.15 -2.56
CA LEU A 187 17.09 -9.07 -1.62
C LEU A 187 17.04 -7.71 -2.34
N GLN A 188 15.92 -6.99 -2.22
CA GLN A 188 15.72 -5.69 -2.90
C GLN A 188 16.14 -4.47 -2.08
N THR A 189 16.22 -4.60 -0.75
CA THR A 189 16.34 -3.45 0.16
C THR A 189 17.74 -2.81 0.15
N VAL A 190 18.77 -3.56 -0.24
CA VAL A 190 20.17 -3.10 -0.26
C VAL A 190 20.70 -3.22 -1.68
N ALA A 191 20.95 -2.08 -2.33
CA ALA A 191 21.35 -2.02 -3.75
C ALA A 191 22.54 -2.93 -4.09
N SER A 192 23.58 -2.94 -3.25
CA SER A 192 24.77 -3.77 -3.47
C SER A 192 24.49 -5.28 -3.40
N ILE A 193 23.49 -5.71 -2.62
CA ILE A 193 23.08 -7.12 -2.53
C ILE A 193 22.09 -7.44 -3.64
N GLU A 194 21.21 -6.50 -3.99
CA GLU A 194 20.25 -6.62 -5.09
C GLU A 194 20.99 -6.88 -6.41
N GLU A 195 21.99 -6.07 -6.75
CA GLU A 195 22.78 -6.25 -7.98
C GLU A 195 23.47 -7.61 -8.04
N ARG A 196 23.99 -8.08 -6.90
CA ARG A 196 24.68 -9.37 -6.79
C ARG A 196 23.72 -10.57 -6.86
N THR A 197 22.47 -10.39 -6.47
CA THR A 197 21.47 -11.47 -6.36
C THR A 197 20.43 -11.47 -7.47
N ARG A 198 20.25 -10.35 -8.17
CA ARG A 198 19.38 -10.21 -9.35
C ARG A 198 19.62 -11.27 -10.42
N PRO A 199 20.87 -11.69 -10.74
CA PRO A 199 21.09 -12.80 -11.69
C PRO A 199 20.51 -14.14 -11.23
N ASN A 200 20.16 -14.32 -9.96
CA ASN A 200 19.51 -15.56 -9.49
C ASN A 200 18.02 -15.60 -9.84
N LEU A 201 17.38 -14.46 -10.12
CA LEU A 201 15.95 -14.42 -10.48
C LEU A 201 15.63 -15.20 -11.75
N SER A 202 16.58 -15.25 -12.70
CA SER A 202 16.44 -15.99 -13.95
C SER A 202 16.83 -17.47 -13.86
N LYS A 203 17.41 -17.90 -12.72
CA LYS A 203 17.82 -19.30 -12.49
C LYS A 203 16.65 -20.14 -11.98
N THR A 204 16.68 -21.42 -12.31
CA THR A 204 15.74 -22.42 -11.82
C THR A 204 16.02 -22.79 -10.37
N LEU A 205 15.04 -23.42 -9.71
CA LEU A 205 15.19 -23.90 -8.32
C LEU A 205 16.16 -25.08 -8.18
N LYS A 206 16.37 -25.82 -9.27
CA LYS A 206 17.35 -26.90 -9.38
C LYS A 206 18.72 -26.39 -9.83
#